data_AF-K1RJW9-F1
#
_entry.id   AF-K1RJW9-F1
#
_cell.length_a   1.000
_cell.length_b   1.000
_cell.length_c   1.000
_cell.angle_alpha   90.00
_cell.angle_beta   90.00
_cell.angle_gamma   90.00
#
_symmetry.space_group_name_H-M   'P 1'
#
loop_
_entity.id
_entity.type
_entity.pdbx_description
1 polymer ?
#
loop_
_entity_poly.entity_id
_entity_poly.type
_entity_poly.pdbx_seq_one_letter_code
_entity_poly.pdbx_strand_id
1 'polypeptide(L)'
;NEFISRYPNSDQIENFRKINDELTERLHEKSYINAYTYYKIGRYKSAIVALKNSLKQYPDSKHREQIMYLIVDSSYRLASNSVADKQTDRYLAMLDSYLSFKEEYPESKHIKELDRLAQHARDYLDRNNKDNNE
;
A
#
# COMPACT_ATOMS: atom_id res chain seq x y z
N ASN A 1 -5.55 -7.55 25.08
CA ASN A 1 -6.21 -8.82 25.51
C ASN A 1 -5.96 -9.24 26.95
N GLU A 2 -5.12 -8.57 27.74
CA GLU A 2 -4.83 -9.00 29.11
C GLU A 2 -6.02 -8.86 30.10
N PHE A 3 -6.89 -7.85 29.93
CA PHE A 3 -8.07 -7.64 30.79
C PHE A 3 -9.08 -8.78 30.67
N ILE A 4 -9.48 -9.15 29.45
CA ILE A 4 -10.44 -10.24 29.21
C ILE A 4 -9.90 -11.57 29.73
N SER A 5 -8.59 -11.85 29.51
CA SER A 5 -7.97 -13.09 30.00
C SER A 5 -7.93 -13.18 31.53
N ARG A 6 -7.78 -12.05 32.23
CA ARG A 6 -7.74 -12.01 33.70
C ARG A 6 -9.13 -12.00 34.34
N TYR A 7 -10.13 -11.43 33.67
CA TYR A 7 -11.47 -11.24 34.20
C TYR A 7 -12.56 -11.77 33.25
N PRO A 8 -12.59 -13.08 32.98
CA PRO A 8 -13.44 -13.68 31.94
C PRO A 8 -14.94 -13.61 32.21
N ASN A 9 -15.36 -13.34 33.45
CA ASN A 9 -16.77 -13.23 33.86
C ASN A 9 -17.18 -11.77 34.20
N SER A 10 -16.37 -10.78 33.84
CA SER A 10 -16.69 -9.38 34.14
C SER A 10 -17.80 -8.85 33.23
N ASP A 11 -18.80 -8.19 33.82
CA ASP A 11 -19.84 -7.47 33.06
C ASP A 11 -19.27 -6.34 32.19
N GLN A 12 -18.01 -5.94 32.40
CA GLN A 12 -17.32 -4.91 31.62
C GLN A 12 -16.68 -5.43 30.33
N ILE A 13 -16.70 -6.75 30.07
CA ILE A 13 -16.07 -7.33 28.87
C ILE A 13 -16.61 -6.70 27.59
N GLU A 14 -17.93 -6.51 27.49
CA GLU A 14 -18.54 -5.97 26.28
C GLU A 14 -18.16 -4.49 26.06
N ASN A 15 -18.13 -3.69 27.13
CA ASN A 15 -17.66 -2.31 27.07
C ASN A 15 -16.18 -2.24 26.68
N PHE A 16 -15.35 -3.09 27.27
CA PHE A 16 -13.93 -3.17 26.95
C PHE A 16 -13.70 -3.52 25.48
N ARG A 17 -14.43 -4.51 24.93
CA ARG A 17 -14.35 -4.88 23.51
C ARG A 17 -14.68 -3.70 22.61
N LYS A 18 -15.80 -3.02 22.84
CA LYS A 18 -16.20 -1.84 22.07
C LYS A 18 -15.14 -0.74 22.07
N ILE A 19 -14.60 -0.41 23.24
CA ILE A 19 -13.54 0.61 23.36
C ILE A 19 -12.26 0.15 22.65
N ASN A 20 -11.87 -1.12 22.81
CA ASN A 20 -10.70 -1.67 22.16
C ASN A 20 -10.83 -1.63 20.63
N ASP A 21 -12.00 -1.96 20.10
CA ASP A 21 -12.27 -1.96 18.67
C ASP A 21 -12.24 -0.52 18.12
N GLU A 22 -12.85 0.45 18.83
CA GLU A 22 -12.79 1.86 18.46
C GLU A 22 -11.34 2.38 18.43
N LEU A 23 -10.55 2.08 19.47
CA LEU A 23 -9.16 2.51 19.55
C LEU A 23 -8.31 1.86 18.47
N THR A 24 -8.54 0.58 18.17
CA THR A 24 -7.85 -0.15 17.10
C THR A 24 -8.16 0.48 15.75
N GLU A 25 -9.42 0.79 15.47
CA GLU A 25 -9.82 1.42 14.21
C GLU A 25 -9.24 2.85 14.08
N ARG A 26 -9.14 3.61 15.17
CA ARG A 26 -8.46 4.91 15.18
C ARG A 26 -6.97 4.79 14.90
N LEU A 27 -6.33 3.71 15.33
CA LEU A 27 -4.93 3.43 15.00
C LEU A 27 -4.75 3.08 13.53
N HIS A 28 -5.69 2.32 12.95
CA HIS A 28 -5.72 2.01 11.51
C HIS A 28 -5.79 3.29 10.69
N GLU A 29 -6.78 4.14 10.98
CA GLU A 29 -7.00 5.42 10.30
C GLU A 29 -5.79 6.34 10.45
N LYS A 30 -5.24 6.48 11.66
CA LYS A 30 -4.07 7.32 11.91
C LYS A 30 -2.86 6.88 11.08
N SER A 31 -2.61 5.57 11.02
CA SER A 31 -1.50 5.01 10.25
C SER A 31 -1.69 5.28 8.75
N TYR A 32 -2.90 5.07 8.24
CA TYR A 32 -3.27 5.37 6.86
C TYR A 32 -3.09 6.85 6.52
N ILE A 33 -3.66 7.77 7.31
CA ILE A 33 -3.57 9.22 7.06
C ILE A 33 -2.12 9.70 7.07
N ASN A 34 -1.28 9.18 7.97
CA ASN A 34 0.15 9.53 8.01
C ASN A 34 0.84 9.12 6.69
N ALA A 35 0.63 7.89 6.25
CA ALA A 35 1.18 7.39 5.00
C ALA A 35 0.64 8.15 3.77
N TYR A 36 -0.67 8.41 3.74
CA TYR A 36 -1.34 9.20 2.71
C TYR A 36 -0.85 10.64 2.65
N THR A 37 -0.44 11.23 3.79
CA THR A 37 0.12 12.58 3.82
C THR A 37 1.39 12.65 2.98
N TYR A 38 2.31 11.70 3.13
CA TYR A 38 3.52 11.62 2.29
C TYR A 38 3.18 11.52 0.81
N TYR A 39 2.19 10.72 0.46
CA TYR A 39 1.70 10.59 -0.91
C TYR A 39 1.21 11.96 -1.44
N LYS A 40 0.36 12.64 -0.68
CA LYS A 40 -0.25 13.92 -1.05
C LYS A 40 0.76 15.04 -1.27
N ILE A 41 1.85 15.05 -0.52
CA ILE A 41 2.93 16.03 -0.69
C ILE A 41 4.03 15.58 -1.66
N GLY A 42 3.80 14.50 -2.43
CA GLY A 42 4.71 14.02 -3.47
C GLY A 42 5.97 13.29 -2.95
N ARG A 43 6.01 12.94 -1.66
CA ARG A 43 7.14 12.19 -1.06
C ARG A 43 6.94 10.69 -1.27
N TYR A 44 6.90 10.26 -2.54
CA TYR A 44 6.48 8.89 -2.92
C TYR A 44 7.33 7.78 -2.31
N LYS A 45 8.65 7.95 -2.21
CA LYS A 45 9.52 6.96 -1.53
C LYS A 45 9.12 6.76 -0.06
N SER A 46 8.85 7.86 0.64
CA SER A 46 8.39 7.82 2.04
C SER A 46 6.97 7.26 2.15
N ALA A 47 6.10 7.62 1.20
CA ALA A 47 4.74 7.09 1.13
C ALA A 47 4.75 5.55 1.02
N ILE A 48 5.53 4.99 0.09
CA ILE A 48 5.63 3.53 -0.09
C ILE A 48 6.05 2.83 1.21
N VAL A 49 7.06 3.37 1.91
CA VAL A 49 7.54 2.80 3.18
C VAL A 49 6.44 2.88 4.25
N ALA A 50 5.81 4.04 4.42
CA ALA A 50 4.77 4.24 5.42
C ALA A 50 3.52 3.38 5.14
N LEU A 51 3.11 3.26 3.87
CA LEU A 51 1.97 2.45 3.43
C LEU A 51 2.24 0.95 3.67
N LYS A 52 3.43 0.45 3.31
CA LYS A 52 3.83 -0.95 3.59
C LYS A 52 3.87 -1.24 5.09
N ASN A 53 4.36 -0.30 5.89
CA ASN A 53 4.33 -0.43 7.35
C ASN A 53 2.89 -0.46 7.89
N SER A 54 1.99 0.35 7.33
CA SER A 54 0.56 0.35 7.68
C SER A 54 -0.07 -1.02 7.40
N LEU A 55 0.17 -1.62 6.23
CA LEU A 55 -0.32 -2.97 5.91
C LEU A 55 0.26 -4.05 6.83
N LYS A 56 1.55 -3.94 7.16
CA LYS A 56 2.21 -4.91 8.05
C LYS A 56 1.64 -4.83 9.47
N GLN A 57 1.36 -3.62 9.95
CA GLN A 57 0.87 -3.40 11.30
C GLN A 57 -0.62 -3.71 11.43
N TYR A 58 -1.41 -3.38 10.41
CA TYR A 58 -2.87 -3.50 10.39
C TYR A 58 -3.33 -4.21 9.11
N PRO A 59 -3.05 -5.52 8.98
CA PRO A 59 -3.33 -6.28 7.77
C PRO A 59 -4.83 -6.43 7.48
N ASP A 60 -5.68 -6.26 8.48
CA ASP A 60 -7.15 -6.32 8.45
C ASP A 60 -7.81 -4.94 8.34
N SER A 61 -7.02 -3.87 8.19
CA SER A 61 -7.55 -2.52 8.05
C SER A 61 -8.52 -2.42 6.87
N LYS A 62 -9.66 -1.75 7.08
CA LYS A 62 -10.61 -1.41 6.01
C LYS A 62 -9.98 -0.58 4.88
N HIS A 63 -8.83 0.07 5.12
CA HIS A 63 -8.10 0.85 4.12
C HIS A 63 -7.16 0.00 3.27
N ARG A 64 -7.07 -1.32 3.48
CA ARG A 64 -6.09 -2.19 2.84
C ARG A 64 -6.04 -2.04 1.32
N GLU A 65 -7.19 -2.15 0.63
CA GLU A 65 -7.28 -1.97 -0.82
C GLU A 65 -6.74 -0.60 -1.23
N GLN A 66 -7.20 0.47 -0.58
CA GLN A 66 -6.75 1.84 -0.85
C GLN A 66 -5.24 2.02 -0.60
N ILE A 67 -4.69 1.39 0.44
CA ILE A 67 -3.27 1.42 0.77
C ILE A 67 -2.47 0.72 -0.33
N MET A 68 -2.89 -0.48 -0.75
CA MET A 68 -2.21 -1.22 -1.81
C MET A 68 -2.26 -0.47 -3.14
N TYR A 69 -3.40 0.12 -3.49
CA TYR A 69 -3.51 1.01 -4.65
C TYR A 69 -2.49 2.16 -4.59
N LEU A 70 -2.41 2.85 -3.44
CA LEU A 70 -1.47 3.96 -3.26
C LEU A 70 -0.01 3.52 -3.32
N ILE A 71 0.31 2.28 -2.93
CA ILE A 71 1.67 1.73 -3.09
C ILE A 71 2.00 1.60 -4.57
N VAL A 72 1.09 1.08 -5.39
CA VAL A 72 1.31 0.92 -6.83
C VAL A 72 1.49 2.28 -7.50
N ASP A 73 0.56 3.21 -7.28
CA ASP A 73 0.63 4.56 -7.87
C ASP A 73 1.87 5.35 -7.37
N SER A 74 2.18 5.30 -6.07
CA SER A 74 3.41 5.93 -5.55
C SER A 74 4.67 5.32 -6.17
N SER A 75 4.70 4.00 -6.37
CA SER A 75 5.85 3.31 -6.98
C SER A 75 6.00 3.71 -8.44
N TYR A 76 4.91 3.84 -9.18
CA TYR A 76 4.92 4.36 -10.55
C TYR A 76 5.45 5.79 -10.60
N ARG A 77 4.93 6.69 -9.77
CA ARG A 77 5.38 8.10 -9.73
C ARG A 77 6.83 8.23 -9.29
N LEU A 78 7.29 7.36 -8.38
CA LEU A 78 8.69 7.31 -8.01
C LEU A 78 9.53 6.87 -9.22
N ALA A 79 9.16 5.79 -9.90
CA ALA A 79 9.85 5.31 -11.09
C ALA A 79 9.90 6.36 -12.21
N SER A 80 8.77 6.94 -12.59
CA SER A 80 8.68 7.91 -13.69
C SER A 80 9.49 9.18 -13.47
N ASN A 81 9.65 9.61 -12.20
CA ASN A 81 10.44 10.79 -11.84
C ASN A 81 11.90 10.49 -11.49
N SER A 82 12.37 9.27 -11.77
CA SER A 82 13.73 8.85 -11.46
C SER A 82 14.69 9.08 -12.62
N VAL A 83 15.97 9.23 -12.27
CA VAL A 83 17.09 9.10 -13.21
C VAL A 83 17.12 7.70 -13.83
N ALA A 84 17.55 7.60 -15.08
CA ALA A 84 17.43 6.41 -15.93
C ALA A 84 18.04 5.14 -15.30
N ASP A 85 19.19 5.27 -14.64
CA ASP A 85 19.90 4.21 -13.91
C ASP A 85 19.05 3.54 -12.82
N LYS A 86 18.01 4.23 -12.32
CA LYS A 86 17.11 3.73 -11.27
C LYS A 86 15.71 3.41 -11.78
N GLN A 87 15.37 3.78 -13.00
CA GLN A 87 14.00 3.62 -13.51
C GLN A 87 13.63 2.15 -13.66
N THR A 88 14.53 1.33 -14.20
CA THR A 88 14.33 -0.11 -14.41
C THR A 88 13.91 -0.83 -13.12
N ASP A 89 14.75 -0.75 -12.07
CA ASP A 89 14.47 -1.41 -10.78
C ASP A 89 13.17 -0.90 -10.13
N ARG A 90 12.88 0.39 -10.28
CA ARG A 90 11.68 1.01 -9.69
C ARG A 90 10.41 0.62 -10.44
N TYR A 91 10.47 0.47 -11.76
CA TYR A 91 9.35 -0.04 -12.55
C TYR A 91 9.10 -1.53 -12.27
N LEU A 92 10.14 -2.33 -12.09
CA LEU A 92 9.99 -3.72 -11.65
C LEU A 92 9.31 -3.81 -10.27
N ALA A 93 9.77 -3.03 -9.29
CA ALA A 93 9.14 -2.99 -7.97
C ALA A 93 7.68 -2.49 -8.00
N MET A 94 7.35 -1.58 -8.93
CA MET A 94 5.97 -1.14 -9.18
C MET A 94 5.13 -2.29 -9.74
N LEU A 95 5.65 -3.05 -10.71
CA LEU A 95 4.96 -4.20 -11.29
C LEU A 95 4.70 -5.30 -10.26
N ASP A 96 5.64 -5.58 -9.35
CA ASP A 96 5.43 -6.54 -8.25
C ASP A 96 4.27 -6.11 -7.34
N SER A 97 4.22 -4.82 -7.00
CA SER A 97 3.16 -4.24 -6.19
C SER A 97 1.81 -4.31 -6.92
N TYR A 98 1.81 -4.07 -8.23
CA TYR A 98 0.63 -4.18 -9.08
C TYR A 98 0.09 -5.62 -9.15
N LEU A 99 0.97 -6.61 -9.32
CA LEU A 99 0.58 -8.02 -9.35
C LEU A 99 -0.07 -8.41 -8.02
N SER A 100 0.53 -8.01 -6.90
CA SER A 100 -0.04 -8.24 -5.56
C SER A 100 -1.43 -7.61 -5.41
N PHE A 101 -1.61 -6.37 -5.91
CA PHE A 101 -2.92 -5.70 -5.89
C PHE A 101 -3.95 -6.46 -6.73
N LYS A 102 -3.57 -6.87 -7.96
CA LYS A 102 -4.49 -7.53 -8.89
C LYS A 102 -4.88 -8.93 -8.44
N GLU A 103 -3.98 -9.65 -7.79
CA GLU A 103 -4.26 -10.94 -7.16
C GLU A 103 -5.27 -10.78 -6.01
N GLU A 104 -5.09 -9.78 -5.17
CA GLU A 104 -5.94 -9.60 -3.98
C GLU A 104 -7.28 -8.90 -4.28
N TYR A 105 -7.30 -7.98 -5.24
CA TYR A 105 -8.47 -7.15 -5.58
C TYR A 105 -8.79 -7.12 -7.09
N PRO A 106 -9.04 -8.28 -7.74
CA PRO A 106 -9.25 -8.37 -9.19
C PRO A 106 -10.46 -7.60 -9.70
N GLU A 107 -11.47 -7.35 -8.85
CA GLU A 107 -12.71 -6.63 -9.18
C GLU A 107 -12.67 -5.16 -8.73
N SER A 108 -11.52 -4.65 -8.27
CA SER A 108 -11.41 -3.27 -7.82
C SER A 108 -11.67 -2.28 -8.96
N LYS A 109 -12.37 -1.18 -8.64
CA LYS A 109 -12.53 -0.03 -9.54
C LYS A 109 -11.20 0.56 -10.03
N HIS A 110 -10.10 0.32 -9.30
CA HIS A 110 -8.77 0.82 -9.62
C HIS A 110 -8.02 -0.02 -10.67
N ILE A 111 -8.47 -1.25 -10.98
CA ILE A 111 -7.76 -2.18 -11.86
C ILE A 111 -7.48 -1.58 -13.23
N LYS A 112 -8.47 -0.92 -13.84
CA LYS A 112 -8.32 -0.33 -15.18
C LYS A 112 -7.24 0.75 -15.22
N GLU A 113 -7.09 1.53 -14.15
CA GLU A 113 -6.04 2.53 -14.04
C GLU A 113 -4.67 1.87 -13.83
N LEU A 114 -4.58 0.92 -12.90
CA LEU A 114 -3.31 0.24 -12.60
C LEU A 114 -2.81 -0.61 -13.77
N ASP A 115 -3.71 -1.22 -14.55
CA ASP A 115 -3.37 -1.94 -15.79
C ASP A 115 -2.67 -1.01 -16.80
N ARG A 116 -3.11 0.25 -16.92
CA ARG A 116 -2.47 1.24 -17.80
C ARG A 116 -1.08 1.62 -17.32
N LEU A 117 -0.92 1.82 -16.00
CA LEU A 117 0.39 2.12 -15.41
C LEU A 117 1.36 0.95 -15.59
N ALA A 118 0.87 -0.28 -15.40
CA ALA A 118 1.65 -1.50 -15.59
C ALA A 118 2.06 -1.69 -17.06
N GLN A 119 1.16 -1.39 -18.01
CA GLN A 119 1.52 -1.43 -19.43
C GLN A 119 2.61 -0.41 -19.76
N HIS A 120 2.49 0.83 -19.28
CA HIS A 120 3.52 1.84 -19.49
C HIS A 120 4.88 1.41 -18.91
N ALA A 121 4.89 0.81 -17.72
CA ALA A 121 6.10 0.28 -17.10
C ALA A 121 6.74 -0.83 -17.96
N ARG A 122 5.94 -1.77 -18.49
CA ARG A 122 6.43 -2.83 -19.39
C ARG A 122 7.01 -2.27 -20.68
N ASP A 123 6.30 -1.34 -21.33
CA ASP A 123 6.77 -0.71 -22.56
C ASP A 123 8.12 0.02 -22.36
N TYR A 124 8.30 0.67 -21.20
CA TYR A 124 9.56 1.30 -20.84
C TYR A 124 10.70 0.27 -20.70
N LEU A 125 10.44 -0.82 -19.98
CA LEU A 125 11.43 -1.89 -19.76
C LEU A 125 11.82 -2.58 -21.07
N ASP A 126 10.86 -2.85 -21.94
CA ASP A 126 11.11 -3.49 -23.25
C ASP A 126 11.98 -2.62 -24.17
N ARG A 127 11.79 -1.30 -24.15
CA ARG A 127 12.63 -0.37 -24.92
C ARG A 127 14.06 -0.33 -24.37
N ASN A 128 14.19 -0.15 -23.06
CA ASN A 128 15.49 -0.04 -22.41
C ASN A 128 16.30 -1.34 -22.51
N ASN A 129 15.64 -2.51 -22.53
CA ASN A 129 16.30 -3.79 -22.77
C ASN A 129 16.83 -3.92 -24.21
N LYS A 130 16.19 -3.33 -25.22
CA LYS A 130 16.71 -3.34 -26.60
C LYS A 130 17.95 -2.47 -26.72
N ASP A 131 17.91 -1.26 -26.15
CA ASP A 131 19.02 -0.31 -26.18
C ASP A 131 20.30 -0.83 -25.48
N ASN A 132 20.16 -1.73 -24.49
CA ASN A 132 21.30 -2.36 -23.80
C ASN A 132 21.87 -3.59 -24.53
N ASN A 133 21.17 -4.11 -25.54
CA ASN A 133 21.58 -5.29 -26.32
C ASN A 133 22.11 -4.91 -27.72
N GLU A 134 22.15 -3.62 -28.05
CA GLU A 134 22.77 -3.03 -29.24
C GLU A 134 24.13 -2.39 -28.90
#